data_AF-A0A6P5EFB0-F1
#
_entry.id   AF-A0A6P5EFB0-F1
#
_cell.length_a   1.000
_cell.length_b   1.000
_cell.length_c   1.000
_cell.angle_alpha   90.00
_cell.angle_beta   90.00
_cell.angle_gamma   90.00
#
_symmetry.space_group_name_H-M   'P 1'
#
loop_
_entity.id
_entity.type
_entity.pdbx_description
1 polymer ?
#
loop_
_entity_poly.entity_id
_entity_poly.type
_entity_poly.pdbx_seq_one_letter_code
_entity_poly.pdbx_strand_id
1 'polypeptide(L)'
;MARVLSKGAMAAAARWVRRQPPKVKAFLAVVAGMAALVLIRAVVRDHDNLFVAAEAVHALGISVLIYKLTKEKTCAGLSLKSQDLTALFLAVRLYCSFVMEYDIHTLLDTAALATTLWVIYMMRFRLKSSYMEDKDNFAIYYVVLPCAVLALLIHPSTSHNILNRICWAFCVYLEAVSVLPQLRLMQNTKIVEPFTSHYVFALGVARFLSCAHWVLQVLDTRGRLLTQLGYGLWPSMVLLAEIVQTFILADFCYYYIKSLVGGQLVLRLPSGVV
;
A
#
# COMPACT_ATOMS: atom_id res chain seq x y z
N MET A 1 -38.24 -8.10 10.18
CA MET A 1 -37.71 -9.07 11.17
C MET A 1 -36.29 -9.55 10.84
N ALA A 2 -35.98 -10.02 9.62
CA ALA A 2 -34.64 -10.49 9.22
C ALA A 2 -33.50 -9.44 9.38
N ARG A 3 -33.75 -8.16 9.08
CA ARG A 3 -32.79 -7.05 9.26
C ARG A 3 -32.39 -6.79 10.73
N VAL A 4 -33.26 -7.13 11.69
CA VAL A 4 -33.00 -6.92 13.13
C VAL A 4 -32.20 -8.08 13.72
N LEU A 5 -32.54 -9.32 13.33
CA LEU A 5 -31.79 -10.53 13.69
C LEU A 5 -30.35 -10.52 13.13
N SER A 6 -30.16 -10.08 11.89
CA SER A 6 -28.84 -9.92 11.26
C SER A 6 -27.94 -8.94 12.03
N LYS A 7 -28.47 -7.79 12.46
CA LYS A 7 -27.72 -6.80 13.26
C LYS A 7 -27.30 -7.37 14.62
N GLY A 8 -28.16 -8.17 15.27
CA GLY A 8 -27.86 -8.82 16.55
C GLY A 8 -26.74 -9.86 16.45
N ALA A 9 -26.78 -10.70 15.41
CA ALA A 9 -25.76 -11.70 15.14
C ALA A 9 -24.39 -11.08 14.81
N MET A 10 -24.37 -10.05 13.95
CA MET A 10 -23.14 -9.31 13.62
C MET A 10 -22.53 -8.63 14.86
N ALA A 11 -23.38 -8.04 15.72
CA ALA A 11 -22.92 -7.42 16.96
C ALA A 11 -22.39 -8.46 17.97
N ALA A 12 -23.01 -9.65 18.05
CA ALA A 12 -22.54 -10.74 18.89
C ALA A 12 -21.19 -11.29 18.42
N ALA A 13 -21.03 -11.52 17.12
CA ALA A 13 -19.77 -11.94 16.52
C ALA A 13 -18.67 -10.90 16.75
N ALA A 14 -18.93 -9.62 16.51
CA ALA A 14 -17.97 -8.55 16.76
C ALA A 14 -17.54 -8.46 18.23
N ARG A 15 -18.47 -8.66 19.17
CA ARG A 15 -18.15 -8.71 20.62
C ARG A 15 -17.30 -9.93 20.97
N TRP A 16 -17.60 -11.08 20.39
CA TRP A 16 -16.84 -12.31 20.62
C TRP A 16 -15.39 -12.18 20.11
N VAL A 17 -15.20 -11.70 18.87
CA VAL A 17 -13.87 -11.47 18.28
C VAL A 17 -13.03 -10.52 19.14
N ARG A 18 -13.64 -9.45 19.66
CA ARG A 18 -12.93 -8.49 20.54
C ARG A 18 -12.37 -9.13 21.81
N ARG A 19 -13.07 -10.12 22.37
CA ARG A 19 -12.69 -10.83 23.60
C ARG A 19 -11.61 -11.91 23.38
N GLN A 20 -11.30 -12.24 22.13
CA GLN A 20 -10.31 -13.28 21.82
C GLN A 20 -8.87 -12.84 22.13
N PRO A 21 -7.99 -13.79 22.52
CA PRO A 21 -6.57 -13.52 22.73
C PRO A 21 -5.87 -13.14 21.41
N PRO A 22 -4.71 -12.46 21.45
CA PRO A 22 -4.00 -11.99 20.26
C PRO A 22 -3.72 -13.09 19.23
N LYS A 23 -3.34 -14.29 19.69
CA LYS A 23 -3.07 -15.45 18.82
C LYS A 23 -4.31 -15.88 18.01
N VAL A 24 -5.49 -15.87 18.64
CA VAL A 24 -6.75 -16.23 17.98
C VAL A 24 -7.17 -15.12 17.01
N LYS A 25 -6.95 -13.85 17.34
CA LYS A 25 -7.20 -12.74 16.40
C LYS A 25 -6.31 -12.83 15.16
N ALA A 26 -5.03 -13.13 15.34
CA ALA A 26 -4.10 -13.36 14.23
C ALA A 26 -4.55 -14.55 13.37
N PHE A 27 -4.92 -15.68 13.99
CA PHE A 27 -5.46 -16.84 13.27
C PHE A 27 -6.73 -16.49 12.48
N LEU A 28 -7.70 -15.79 13.10
CA LEU A 28 -8.92 -15.37 12.42
C LEU A 28 -8.65 -14.42 11.25
N ALA A 29 -7.67 -13.52 11.38
CA ALA A 29 -7.25 -12.64 10.30
C ALA A 29 -6.66 -13.42 9.13
N VAL A 30 -5.80 -14.41 9.40
CA VAL A 30 -5.25 -15.30 8.38
C VAL A 30 -6.36 -16.09 7.68
N VAL A 31 -7.29 -16.68 8.44
CA VAL A 31 -8.43 -17.43 7.87
C VAL A 31 -9.31 -16.52 7.02
N ALA A 32 -9.58 -15.29 7.47
CA ALA A 32 -10.36 -14.31 6.70
C ALA A 32 -9.64 -13.90 5.41
N GLY A 33 -8.33 -13.68 5.45
CA GLY A 33 -7.51 -13.40 4.27
C GLY A 33 -7.52 -14.56 3.26
N MET A 34 -7.34 -15.79 3.74
CA MET A 34 -7.42 -17.00 2.91
C MET A 34 -8.82 -17.18 2.30
N ALA A 35 -9.89 -16.95 3.08
CA ALA A 35 -11.26 -17.00 2.59
C ALA A 35 -11.53 -15.92 1.53
N ALA A 36 -10.99 -14.70 1.72
CA ALA A 36 -11.09 -13.64 0.73
C ALA A 36 -10.37 -14.01 -0.57
N LEU A 37 -9.16 -14.58 -0.49
CA LEU A 37 -8.43 -15.06 -1.68
C LEU A 37 -9.20 -16.16 -2.43
N VAL A 38 -9.77 -17.13 -1.71
CA VAL A 38 -10.59 -18.20 -2.31
C VAL A 38 -11.85 -17.62 -2.96
N LEU A 39 -12.52 -16.68 -2.29
CA LEU A 39 -13.70 -16.00 -2.83
C LEU A 39 -13.34 -15.21 -4.11
N ILE A 40 -12.25 -14.46 -4.07
CA ILE A 40 -11.76 -13.70 -5.22
C ILE A 40 -11.49 -14.65 -6.39
N ARG A 41 -10.77 -15.75 -6.16
CA ARG A 41 -10.50 -16.77 -7.19
C ARG A 41 -11.78 -17.39 -7.76
N ALA A 42 -12.82 -17.58 -6.94
CA ALA A 42 -14.08 -18.15 -7.38
C ALA A 42 -14.94 -17.16 -8.19
N VAL A 43 -14.84 -15.87 -7.89
CA VAL A 43 -15.66 -14.81 -8.53
C VAL A 43 -14.98 -14.23 -9.77
N VAL A 44 -13.67 -14.00 -9.69
CA VAL A 44 -12.89 -13.35 -10.75
C VAL A 44 -12.32 -14.42 -11.68
N ARG A 45 -12.96 -14.60 -12.84
CA ARG A 45 -12.53 -15.58 -13.85
C ARG A 45 -11.26 -15.16 -14.60
N ASP A 46 -11.11 -13.85 -14.80
CA ASP A 46 -9.95 -13.26 -15.44
C ASP A 46 -9.23 -12.36 -14.43
N HIS A 47 -8.08 -12.84 -13.96
CA HIS A 47 -7.30 -12.24 -12.88
C HIS A 47 -6.67 -10.90 -13.29
N ASP A 48 -6.62 -10.57 -14.58
CA ASP A 48 -6.20 -9.24 -15.06
C ASP A 48 -7.18 -8.15 -14.59
N ASN A 49 -8.44 -8.51 -14.32
CA ASN A 49 -9.40 -7.59 -13.70
C ASN A 49 -9.00 -7.17 -12.28
N LEU A 50 -8.22 -7.99 -11.56
CA LEU A 50 -7.70 -7.60 -10.23
C LEU A 50 -6.65 -6.51 -10.33
N PHE A 51 -5.78 -6.61 -11.33
CA PHE A 51 -4.78 -5.58 -11.62
C PHE A 51 -5.48 -4.26 -12.00
N VAL A 52 -6.44 -4.31 -12.93
CA VAL A 52 -7.22 -3.12 -13.32
C VAL A 52 -7.98 -2.52 -12.13
N ALA A 53 -8.57 -3.35 -11.26
CA ALA A 53 -9.25 -2.88 -10.06
C ALA A 53 -8.27 -2.23 -9.06
N ALA A 54 -7.08 -2.81 -8.87
CA ALA A 54 -6.04 -2.23 -8.02
C ALA A 54 -5.63 -0.83 -8.51
N GLU A 55 -5.35 -0.70 -9.81
CA GLU A 55 -4.99 0.57 -10.44
C GLU A 55 -6.13 1.60 -10.36
N ALA A 56 -7.38 1.18 -10.60
CA ALA A 56 -8.54 2.06 -10.50
C ALA A 56 -8.73 2.59 -9.07
N VAL A 57 -8.62 1.72 -8.05
CA VAL A 57 -8.72 2.13 -6.65
C VAL A 57 -7.57 3.06 -6.27
N HIS A 58 -6.36 2.79 -6.75
CA HIS A 58 -5.21 3.66 -6.52
C HIS A 58 -5.41 5.05 -7.13
N ALA A 59 -5.87 5.12 -8.38
CA ALA A 59 -6.19 6.37 -9.07
C ALA A 59 -7.31 7.16 -8.37
N LEU A 60 -8.32 6.48 -7.82
CA LEU A 60 -9.34 7.12 -6.98
C LEU A 60 -8.74 7.73 -5.71
N GLY A 61 -7.85 7.00 -5.02
CA GLY A 61 -7.13 7.53 -3.85
C GLY A 61 -6.32 8.78 -4.18
N ILE A 62 -5.60 8.77 -5.30
CA ILE A 62 -4.84 9.93 -5.79
C ILE A 62 -5.78 11.09 -6.14
N SER A 63 -6.93 10.82 -6.75
CA SER A 63 -7.92 11.84 -7.09
C SER A 63 -8.47 12.54 -5.85
N VAL A 64 -8.72 11.77 -4.77
CA VAL A 64 -9.10 12.31 -3.45
C VAL A 64 -8.01 13.20 -2.88
N LEU A 65 -6.74 12.81 -3.02
CA LEU A 65 -5.60 13.61 -2.58
C LEU A 65 -5.48 14.92 -3.38
N ILE A 66 -5.64 14.86 -4.70
CA ILE A 66 -5.65 16.05 -5.57
C ILE A 66 -6.79 16.99 -5.19
N TYR A 67 -8.00 16.45 -4.96
CA TYR A 67 -9.13 17.25 -4.51
C TYR A 67 -8.80 18.00 -3.22
N LYS A 68 -8.24 17.31 -2.23
CA LYS A 68 -7.81 17.93 -0.97
C LYS A 68 -6.82 19.09 -1.20
N LEU A 69 -5.76 18.87 -1.96
CA LEU A 69 -4.72 19.90 -2.18
C LEU A 69 -5.25 21.08 -3.01
N THR A 70 -6.20 20.85 -3.92
CA THR A 70 -6.74 21.89 -4.80
C THR A 70 -7.91 22.67 -4.19
N LYS A 71 -8.83 22.00 -3.49
CA LYS A 71 -10.07 22.57 -2.96
C LYS A 71 -9.97 22.94 -1.49
N GLU A 72 -9.48 22.03 -0.64
CA GLU A 72 -9.31 22.31 0.80
C GLU A 72 -8.06 23.15 1.10
N LYS A 73 -7.15 23.30 0.12
CA LYS A 73 -5.93 24.12 0.23
C LYS A 73 -5.11 23.81 1.49
N THR A 74 -5.01 22.53 1.84
CA THR A 74 -4.22 22.07 2.99
C THR A 74 -3.51 20.76 2.68
N CYS A 75 -2.26 20.63 3.14
CA CYS A 75 -1.50 19.39 3.17
C CYS A 75 -1.32 18.83 4.59
N ALA A 76 -2.09 19.32 5.57
CA ALA A 76 -2.07 18.78 6.93
C ALA A 76 -2.33 17.26 6.93
N GLY A 77 -1.68 16.52 7.82
CA GLY A 77 -1.81 15.05 7.86
C GLY A 77 -1.16 14.29 6.69
N LEU A 78 -0.44 14.94 5.77
CA LEU A 78 0.30 14.29 4.68
C LEU A 78 1.81 14.36 4.95
N SER A 79 2.50 13.22 4.85
CA SER A 79 3.95 13.12 5.04
C SER A 79 4.66 13.42 3.73
N LEU A 80 5.48 14.47 3.74
CA LEU A 80 6.32 14.83 2.60
C LEU A 80 7.36 13.75 2.37
N LYS A 81 7.87 13.16 3.45
CA LYS A 81 8.86 12.08 3.40
C LYS A 81 8.34 10.84 2.68
N SER A 82 7.08 10.46 2.91
CA SER A 82 6.47 9.34 2.17
C SER A 82 6.28 9.67 0.68
N GLN A 83 5.95 10.92 0.35
CA GLN A 83 5.85 11.36 -1.06
C GLN A 83 7.24 11.36 -1.74
N ASP A 84 8.29 11.82 -1.05
CA ASP A 84 9.67 11.79 -1.55
C ASP A 84 10.15 10.34 -1.81
N LEU A 85 9.87 9.41 -0.89
CA LEU A 85 10.18 7.98 -1.08
C LEU A 85 9.38 7.39 -2.24
N THR A 86 8.10 7.79 -2.38
CA THR A 86 7.25 7.38 -3.49
C THR A 86 7.81 7.84 -4.84
N ALA A 87 8.18 9.12 -4.94
CA ALA A 87 8.81 9.65 -6.13
C ALA A 87 10.14 8.94 -6.45
N LEU A 88 10.95 8.62 -5.43
CA LEU A 88 12.22 7.92 -5.61
C LEU A 88 12.02 6.52 -6.20
N PHE A 89 11.16 5.68 -5.63
CA PHE A 89 10.96 4.34 -6.19
C PHE A 89 10.28 4.40 -7.57
N LEU A 90 9.35 5.32 -7.80
CA LEU A 90 8.69 5.47 -9.10
C LEU A 90 9.68 5.93 -10.18
N ALA A 91 10.60 6.84 -9.85
CA ALA A 91 11.64 7.26 -10.78
C ALA A 91 12.57 6.10 -11.16
N VAL A 92 12.98 5.29 -10.18
CA VAL A 92 13.81 4.10 -10.44
C VAL A 92 13.03 3.04 -11.23
N ARG A 93 11.75 2.82 -10.91
CA ARG A 93 10.90 1.89 -11.64
C ARG A 93 10.69 2.33 -13.08
N LEU A 94 10.40 3.61 -13.31
CA LEU A 94 10.23 4.16 -14.65
C LEU A 94 11.52 4.01 -15.47
N TYR A 95 12.68 4.27 -14.87
CA TYR A 95 13.97 3.97 -15.50
C TYR A 95 14.09 2.48 -15.89
N CYS A 96 13.78 1.57 -14.96
CA CYS A 96 13.83 0.13 -15.24
C CYS A 96 12.84 -0.25 -16.36
N SER A 97 11.63 0.33 -16.36
CA SER A 97 10.60 0.09 -17.37
C SER A 97 11.09 0.49 -18.78
N PHE A 98 11.69 1.66 -18.94
CA PHE A 98 12.28 2.09 -20.22
C PHE A 98 13.41 1.19 -20.71
N VAL A 99 14.22 0.65 -19.80
CA VAL A 99 15.42 -0.12 -20.15
C VAL A 99 15.14 -1.62 -20.28
N MET A 100 14.09 -2.12 -19.62
CA MET A 100 13.80 -3.56 -19.52
C MET A 100 12.50 -3.99 -20.22
N GLU A 101 11.43 -3.18 -20.19
CA GLU A 101 10.07 -3.70 -20.47
C GLU A 101 9.21 -2.89 -21.45
N TYR A 102 9.47 -1.60 -21.71
CA TYR A 102 8.80 -0.76 -22.72
C TYR A 102 7.30 -1.04 -22.98
N ASP A 103 6.50 -1.18 -21.91
CA ASP A 103 5.09 -1.57 -21.98
C ASP A 103 4.16 -0.50 -21.38
N ILE A 104 2.85 -0.78 -21.35
CA ILE A 104 1.78 0.04 -20.73
C ILE A 104 2.09 0.45 -19.28
N HIS A 105 2.87 -0.37 -18.55
CA HIS A 105 3.40 -0.05 -17.23
C HIS A 105 4.22 1.25 -17.21
N THR A 106 4.96 1.53 -18.28
CA THR A 106 5.73 2.78 -18.45
C THR A 106 4.82 4.01 -18.38
N LEU A 107 3.64 3.94 -19.01
CA LEU A 107 2.68 5.03 -19.03
C LEU A 107 2.06 5.25 -17.64
N LEU A 108 1.70 4.16 -16.95
CA LEU A 108 1.15 4.20 -15.60
C LEU A 108 2.17 4.77 -14.61
N ASP A 109 3.42 4.30 -14.65
CA ASP A 109 4.50 4.80 -13.79
C ASP A 109 4.81 6.27 -14.07
N THR A 110 4.79 6.69 -15.35
CA THR A 110 4.95 8.11 -15.72
C THR A 110 3.84 8.97 -15.13
N ALA A 111 2.58 8.55 -15.24
CA ALA A 111 1.44 9.27 -14.69
C ALA A 111 1.49 9.35 -13.15
N ALA A 112 1.85 8.24 -12.49
CA ALA A 112 2.01 8.17 -11.04
C ALA A 112 3.15 9.08 -10.55
N LEU A 113 4.30 9.07 -11.24
CA LEU A 113 5.45 9.91 -10.90
C LEU A 113 5.11 11.39 -11.09
N ALA A 114 4.54 11.77 -12.23
CA ALA A 114 4.14 13.15 -12.50
C ALA A 114 3.16 13.67 -11.44
N THR A 115 2.18 12.86 -11.06
CA THR A 115 1.21 13.23 -10.03
C THR A 115 1.87 13.37 -8.65
N THR A 116 2.78 12.45 -8.30
CA THR A 116 3.53 12.50 -7.04
C THR A 116 4.43 13.75 -6.97
N LEU A 117 5.12 14.08 -8.06
CA LEU A 117 5.93 15.31 -8.14
C LEU A 117 5.07 16.57 -8.01
N TRP A 118 3.87 16.57 -8.59
CA TRP A 118 2.90 17.66 -8.40
C TRP A 118 2.45 17.79 -6.94
N VAL A 119 2.17 16.68 -6.25
CA VAL A 119 1.87 16.68 -4.81
C VAL A 119 3.04 17.25 -4.00
N ILE A 120 4.27 16.81 -4.27
CA ILE A 120 5.48 17.31 -3.61
C ILE A 120 5.63 18.82 -3.83
N TYR A 121 5.43 19.29 -5.07
CA TYR A 121 5.45 20.72 -5.39
C TYR A 121 4.40 21.50 -4.59
N MET A 122 3.16 20.99 -4.53
CA MET A 122 2.09 21.61 -3.76
C MET A 122 2.47 21.71 -2.27
N MET A 123 3.02 20.67 -1.68
CA MET A 123 3.44 20.65 -0.28
C MET A 123 4.62 21.60 0.00
N ARG A 124 5.67 21.57 -0.83
CA ARG A 124 6.91 22.34 -0.59
C ARG A 124 6.74 23.84 -0.84
N PHE A 125 5.91 24.23 -1.81
CA PHE A 125 5.85 25.61 -2.29
C PHE A 125 4.50 26.29 -2.09
N ARG A 126 3.38 25.59 -2.34
CA ARG A 126 2.05 26.22 -2.34
C ARG A 126 1.34 26.14 -0.99
N LEU A 127 1.51 25.03 -0.27
CA LEU A 127 0.79 24.69 0.96
C LEU A 127 1.73 24.49 2.15
N LYS A 128 2.97 25.01 2.06
CA LYS A 128 4.03 24.84 3.06
C LYS A 128 3.58 25.22 4.47
N SER A 129 2.74 26.25 4.62
CA SER A 129 2.22 26.70 5.92
C SER A 129 1.35 25.67 6.65
N SER A 130 0.71 24.74 5.90
CA SER A 130 -0.13 23.68 6.47
C SER A 130 0.63 22.36 6.71
N TYR A 131 1.90 22.29 6.30
CA TYR A 131 2.73 21.10 6.49
C TYR A 131 3.17 20.96 7.95
N MET A 132 2.96 19.77 8.52
CA MET A 132 3.22 19.47 9.93
C MET A 132 4.63 18.91 10.13
N GLU A 133 5.65 19.73 9.92
CA GLU A 133 7.06 19.31 9.95
C GLU A 133 7.48 18.65 11.28
N ASP A 134 6.98 19.15 12.41
CA ASP A 134 7.24 18.60 13.75
C ASP A 134 6.69 17.18 13.94
N LYS A 135 5.63 16.84 13.19
CA LYS A 135 5.00 15.51 13.21
C LYS A 135 5.58 14.56 12.17
N ASP A 136 6.13 15.07 11.06
CA ASP A 136 6.79 14.27 10.02
C ASP A 136 8.26 13.94 10.38
N ASN A 137 8.49 13.39 11.57
CA ASN A 137 9.83 13.19 12.14
C ASN A 137 10.48 11.83 11.79
N PHE A 138 9.91 11.07 10.86
CA PHE A 138 10.47 9.78 10.43
C PHE A 138 11.82 9.97 9.71
N ALA A 139 12.85 9.18 10.01
CA ALA A 139 14.14 9.31 9.34
C ALA A 139 14.20 8.41 8.09
N ILE A 140 14.24 9.01 6.89
CA ILE A 140 14.12 8.26 5.61
C ILE A 140 15.23 7.22 5.39
N TYR A 141 16.41 7.41 5.99
CA TYR A 141 17.52 6.47 5.86
C TYR A 141 17.22 5.11 6.51
N TYR A 142 16.30 5.03 7.48
CA TYR A 142 15.83 3.77 8.04
C TYR A 142 15.06 2.90 7.03
N VAL A 143 14.62 3.49 5.91
CA VAL A 143 13.98 2.76 4.81
C VAL A 143 14.96 2.58 3.66
N VAL A 144 15.58 3.68 3.21
CA VAL A 144 16.41 3.67 1.99
C VAL A 144 17.63 2.76 2.14
N LEU A 145 18.33 2.80 3.28
CA LEU A 145 19.56 2.03 3.46
C LEU A 145 19.30 0.51 3.52
N PRO A 146 18.33 -0.01 4.31
CA PRO A 146 17.97 -1.42 4.26
C PRO A 146 17.52 -1.89 2.88
N CYS A 147 16.71 -1.10 2.16
CA CYS A 147 16.27 -1.44 0.80
C CYS A 147 17.45 -1.52 -0.18
N ALA A 148 18.41 -0.60 -0.09
CA ALA A 148 19.62 -0.61 -0.92
C ALA A 148 20.51 -1.82 -0.61
N VAL A 149 20.77 -2.11 0.67
CA VAL A 149 21.55 -3.29 1.07
C VAL A 149 20.87 -4.57 0.60
N LEU A 150 19.55 -4.68 0.80
CA LEU A 150 18.79 -5.86 0.38
C LEU A 150 18.79 -6.01 -1.14
N ALA A 151 18.73 -4.93 -1.92
CA ALA A 151 18.86 -4.95 -3.38
C ALA A 151 20.24 -5.41 -3.85
N LEU A 152 21.31 -5.04 -3.15
CA LEU A 152 22.65 -5.55 -3.47
C LEU A 152 22.77 -7.06 -3.22
N LEU A 153 22.16 -7.55 -2.13
CA LEU A 153 22.24 -8.95 -1.72
C LEU A 153 21.27 -9.87 -2.50
N ILE A 154 20.03 -9.41 -2.71
CA ILE A 154 18.95 -10.18 -3.31
C ILE A 154 18.29 -9.35 -4.40
N HIS A 155 18.68 -9.64 -5.63
CA HIS A 155 18.15 -9.04 -6.85
C HIS A 155 17.89 -10.15 -7.89
N PRO A 156 17.09 -9.88 -8.93
CA PRO A 156 16.73 -10.86 -9.96
C PRO A 156 17.96 -11.45 -10.62
N SER A 157 17.86 -12.68 -11.13
CA SER A 157 18.94 -13.36 -11.88
C SER A 157 18.74 -13.31 -13.40
N THR A 158 18.10 -12.26 -13.90
CA THR A 158 17.78 -12.09 -15.33
C THR A 158 19.00 -11.72 -16.17
N SER A 159 18.87 -11.73 -17.51
CA SER A 159 19.96 -11.46 -18.47
C SER A 159 20.38 -9.98 -18.57
N HIS A 160 19.66 -9.07 -17.91
CA HIS A 160 19.93 -7.64 -17.96
C HIS A 160 21.21 -7.26 -17.19
N ASN A 161 21.70 -6.04 -17.44
CA ASN A 161 22.83 -5.46 -16.72
C ASN A 161 22.60 -5.52 -15.19
N ILE A 162 23.65 -5.84 -14.43
CA ILE A 162 23.64 -5.94 -12.97
C ILE A 162 23.06 -4.68 -12.30
N LEU A 163 23.37 -3.48 -12.83
CA LEU A 163 22.84 -2.24 -12.30
C LEU A 163 21.31 -2.18 -12.43
N ASN A 164 20.76 -2.55 -13.58
CA ASN A 164 19.31 -2.55 -13.81
C ASN A 164 18.60 -3.55 -12.90
N ARG A 165 19.21 -4.72 -12.69
CA ARG A 165 18.71 -5.76 -11.78
C ARG A 165 18.65 -5.26 -10.34
N ILE A 166 19.72 -4.59 -9.87
CA ILE A 166 19.77 -4.00 -8.52
C ILE A 166 18.77 -2.84 -8.41
N CYS A 167 18.66 -1.97 -9.42
CA CYS A 167 17.70 -0.87 -9.43
C CYS A 167 16.25 -1.37 -9.36
N TRP A 168 15.91 -2.43 -10.10
CA TRP A 168 14.59 -3.03 -10.03
C TRP A 168 14.32 -3.63 -8.64
N ALA A 169 15.29 -4.35 -8.06
CA ALA A 169 15.17 -4.84 -6.69
C ALA A 169 14.97 -3.71 -5.67
N PHE A 170 15.73 -2.63 -5.81
CA PHE A 170 15.64 -1.47 -4.95
C PHE A 170 14.26 -0.82 -5.00
N CYS A 171 13.68 -0.61 -6.18
CA CYS A 171 12.36 0.03 -6.27
C CYS A 171 11.24 -0.85 -5.71
N VAL A 172 11.30 -2.18 -5.90
CA VAL A 172 10.36 -3.14 -5.30
C VAL A 172 10.44 -3.10 -3.77
N TYR A 173 11.65 -3.17 -3.21
CA TYR A 173 11.80 -3.09 -1.75
C TYR A 173 11.39 -1.74 -1.19
N LEU A 174 11.78 -0.64 -1.84
CA LEU A 174 11.44 0.70 -1.37
C LEU A 174 9.93 0.96 -1.43
N GLU A 175 9.24 0.49 -2.48
CA GLU A 175 7.79 0.59 -2.60
C GLU A 175 7.08 -0.05 -1.41
N ALA A 176 7.50 -1.25 -1.01
CA ALA A 176 6.86 -2.02 0.05
C ALA A 176 6.79 -1.28 1.40
N VAL A 177 7.75 -0.39 1.67
CA VAL A 177 7.91 0.30 2.97
C VAL A 177 7.85 1.83 2.88
N SER A 178 7.71 2.40 1.68
CA SER A 178 7.64 3.85 1.43
C SER A 178 6.50 4.58 2.17
N VAL A 179 5.45 3.84 2.58
CA VAL A 179 4.28 4.39 3.29
C VAL A 179 4.51 4.60 4.78
N LEU A 180 5.60 4.06 5.35
CA LEU A 180 5.89 4.13 6.79
C LEU A 180 5.90 5.57 7.37
N PRO A 181 6.52 6.57 6.71
CA PRO A 181 6.48 7.94 7.21
C PRO A 181 5.06 8.52 7.29
N GLN A 182 4.19 8.17 6.34
CA GLN A 182 2.79 8.60 6.33
C GLN A 182 2.03 8.05 7.53
N LEU A 183 2.16 6.75 7.80
CA LEU A 183 1.51 6.11 8.96
C LEU A 183 2.06 6.67 10.28
N ARG A 184 3.38 6.89 10.36
CA ARG A 184 4.01 7.49 11.54
C ARG A 184 3.50 8.90 11.81
N LEU A 185 3.35 9.72 10.77
CA LEU A 185 2.78 11.06 10.90
C LEU A 185 1.36 10.99 11.45
N MET A 186 0.52 10.10 10.93
CA MET A 186 -0.88 9.94 11.38
C MET A 186 -0.97 9.49 12.84
N GLN A 187 -0.04 8.63 13.30
CA GLN A 187 0.09 8.28 14.71
C GLN A 187 0.48 9.48 15.58
N ASN A 188 1.41 10.30 15.09
CA ASN A 188 1.88 11.49 15.79
C ASN A 188 0.79 12.58 15.88
N THR A 189 -0.11 12.69 14.89
CA THR A 189 -1.22 13.66 14.90
C THR A 189 -2.43 13.18 15.71
N LYS A 190 -2.63 11.85 15.84
CA LYS A 190 -3.75 11.16 16.52
C LYS A 190 -5.14 11.39 15.90
N ILE A 191 -5.37 12.56 15.32
CA ILE A 191 -6.55 12.92 14.54
C ILE A 191 -6.16 12.90 13.07
N VAL A 192 -6.82 12.05 12.31
CA VAL A 192 -6.58 11.90 10.88
C VAL A 192 -7.66 12.67 10.12
N GLU A 193 -7.23 13.54 9.20
CA GLU A 193 -8.15 14.27 8.33
C GLU A 193 -8.91 13.32 7.39
N PRO A 194 -10.22 13.55 7.14
CA PRO A 194 -11.04 12.64 6.35
C PRO A 194 -10.44 12.32 4.97
N PHE A 195 -10.08 13.33 4.18
CA PHE A 195 -9.50 13.12 2.84
C PHE A 195 -8.19 12.34 2.85
N THR A 196 -7.30 12.60 3.82
CA THR A 196 -6.09 11.78 4.00
C THR A 196 -6.46 10.34 4.32
N SER A 197 -7.45 10.13 5.20
CA SER A 197 -7.86 8.76 5.58
C SER A 197 -8.44 7.98 4.39
N HIS A 198 -9.24 8.63 3.54
CA HIS A 198 -9.76 8.05 2.30
C HIS A 198 -8.64 7.69 1.32
N TYR A 199 -7.67 8.59 1.13
CA TYR A 199 -6.50 8.34 0.27
C TYR A 199 -5.68 7.12 0.77
N VAL A 200 -5.31 7.10 2.05
CA VAL A 200 -4.50 6.01 2.62
C VAL A 200 -5.28 4.69 2.64
N PHE A 201 -6.60 4.74 2.84
CA PHE A 201 -7.45 3.54 2.77
C PHE A 201 -7.51 2.99 1.34
N ALA A 202 -7.73 3.85 0.34
CA ALA A 202 -7.70 3.46 -1.06
C ALA A 202 -6.34 2.86 -1.45
N LEU A 203 -5.23 3.46 -0.99
CA LEU A 203 -3.90 2.88 -1.15
C LEU A 203 -3.83 1.46 -0.55
N GLY A 204 -4.30 1.27 0.68
CA GLY A 204 -4.36 -0.06 1.32
C GLY A 204 -5.16 -1.10 0.54
N VAL A 205 -6.33 -0.72 0.02
CA VAL A 205 -7.15 -1.61 -0.81
C VAL A 205 -6.44 -1.95 -2.12
N ALA A 206 -5.83 -0.97 -2.79
CA ALA A 206 -5.06 -1.21 -4.01
C ALA A 206 -3.93 -2.22 -3.77
N ARG A 207 -3.16 -2.08 -2.67
CA ARG A 207 -2.08 -3.02 -2.34
C ARG A 207 -2.57 -4.42 -2.02
N PHE A 208 -3.69 -4.54 -1.33
CA PHE A 208 -4.32 -5.85 -1.11
C PHE A 208 -4.72 -6.53 -2.43
N LEU A 209 -5.30 -5.78 -3.38
CA LEU A 209 -5.67 -6.31 -4.69
C LEU A 209 -4.46 -6.70 -5.54
N SER A 210 -3.39 -5.90 -5.53
CA SER A 210 -2.11 -6.25 -6.18
C SER A 210 -1.50 -7.52 -5.59
N CYS A 211 -1.45 -7.63 -4.26
CA CYS A 211 -0.97 -8.83 -3.58
C CYS A 211 -1.82 -10.06 -3.94
N ALA A 212 -3.16 -9.92 -3.96
CA ALA A 212 -4.06 -11.00 -4.37
C ALA A 212 -3.84 -11.42 -5.83
N HIS A 213 -3.66 -10.46 -6.73
CA HIS A 213 -3.33 -10.73 -8.14
C HIS A 213 -2.05 -11.57 -8.25
N TRP A 214 -0.95 -11.14 -7.61
CA TRP A 214 0.32 -11.88 -7.62
C TRP A 214 0.21 -13.29 -7.05
N VAL A 215 -0.46 -13.46 -5.91
CA VAL A 215 -0.65 -14.77 -5.28
C VAL A 215 -1.45 -15.70 -6.19
N LEU A 216 -2.55 -15.22 -6.77
CA LEU A 216 -3.40 -16.02 -7.65
C LEU A 216 -2.69 -16.38 -8.95
N GLN A 217 -1.93 -15.45 -9.53
CA GLN A 217 -1.15 -15.71 -10.75
C GLN A 217 -0.08 -16.80 -10.51
N VAL A 218 0.57 -16.80 -9.35
CA VAL A 218 1.51 -17.87 -8.97
C VAL A 218 0.81 -19.22 -8.81
N LEU A 219 -0.38 -19.24 -8.18
CA LEU A 219 -1.16 -20.47 -7.98
C LEU A 219 -1.67 -21.05 -9.30
N ASP A 220 -2.20 -20.20 -10.19
CA ASP A 220 -2.79 -20.63 -11.46
C ASP A 220 -1.72 -21.07 -12.47
N THR A 221 -0.56 -20.42 -12.48
CA THR A 221 0.59 -20.84 -13.29
C THR A 221 1.34 -22.05 -12.71
N ARG A 222 0.87 -22.61 -11.58
CA ARG A 222 1.53 -23.71 -10.84
C ARG A 222 3.00 -23.40 -10.52
N GLY A 223 3.30 -22.16 -10.19
CA GLY A 223 4.66 -21.68 -9.88
C GLY A 223 5.54 -21.38 -11.10
N ARG A 224 5.05 -21.53 -12.34
CA ARG A 224 5.83 -21.21 -13.55
C ARG A 224 6.21 -19.72 -13.61
N LEU A 225 5.37 -18.83 -13.08
CA LEU A 225 5.68 -17.41 -12.96
C LEU A 225 6.92 -17.17 -12.07
N LEU A 226 7.08 -17.93 -10.98
CA LEU A 226 8.24 -17.81 -10.09
C LEU A 226 9.53 -18.16 -10.83
N THR A 227 9.51 -19.18 -11.70
CA THR A 227 10.67 -19.51 -12.54
C THR A 227 10.97 -18.47 -13.61
N GLN A 228 9.97 -17.70 -14.07
CA GLN A 228 10.19 -16.61 -15.03
C GLN A 228 10.80 -15.35 -14.38
N LEU A 229 10.44 -15.07 -13.12
CA LEU A 229 11.05 -13.99 -12.33
C LEU A 229 12.55 -14.23 -12.06
N GLY A 230 13.02 -15.47 -12.23
CA GLY A 230 14.41 -15.87 -12.13
C GLY A 230 14.62 -17.01 -11.14
N TYR A 231 15.86 -17.20 -10.71
CA TYR A 231 16.27 -18.23 -9.77
C TYR A 231 16.74 -17.63 -8.44
N GLY A 232 16.80 -18.47 -7.40
CA GLY A 232 17.26 -18.09 -6.07
C GLY A 232 16.14 -17.46 -5.22
N LEU A 233 16.52 -16.58 -4.31
CA LEU A 233 15.60 -15.97 -3.34
C LEU A 233 14.70 -14.89 -3.94
N TRP A 234 15.05 -14.34 -5.11
CA TRP A 234 14.37 -13.19 -5.69
C TRP A 234 12.86 -13.37 -5.92
N PRO A 235 12.36 -14.45 -6.55
CA PRO A 235 10.91 -14.63 -6.74
C PRO A 235 10.12 -14.64 -5.43
N SER A 236 10.68 -15.23 -4.37
CA SER A 236 10.07 -15.22 -3.04
C SER A 236 10.08 -13.84 -2.41
N MET A 237 11.12 -13.03 -2.67
CA MET A 237 11.22 -11.66 -2.17
C MET A 237 10.21 -10.72 -2.81
N VAL A 238 9.84 -10.91 -4.09
CA VAL A 238 8.76 -10.14 -4.75
C VAL A 238 7.43 -10.38 -4.03
N LEU A 239 7.06 -11.65 -3.80
CA LEU A 239 5.84 -11.97 -3.05
C LEU A 239 5.90 -11.46 -1.60
N LEU A 240 7.05 -11.55 -0.96
CA LEU A 240 7.24 -11.02 0.39
C LEU A 240 7.04 -9.51 0.43
N ALA A 241 7.53 -8.77 -0.57
CA ALA A 241 7.34 -7.32 -0.67
C ALA A 241 5.85 -6.94 -0.76
N GLU A 242 5.08 -7.64 -1.60
CA GLU A 242 3.62 -7.46 -1.71
C GLU A 242 2.89 -7.73 -0.37
N ILE A 243 3.29 -8.80 0.33
CA ILE A 243 2.75 -9.14 1.64
C ILE A 243 3.10 -8.08 2.68
N VAL A 244 4.36 -7.64 2.74
CA VAL A 244 4.84 -6.61 3.68
C VAL A 244 4.05 -5.31 3.47
N GLN A 245 3.90 -4.87 2.22
CA GLN A 245 3.17 -3.64 1.91
C GLN A 245 1.70 -3.73 2.34
N THR A 246 1.06 -4.87 2.07
CA THR A 246 -0.33 -5.13 2.46
C THR A 246 -0.48 -5.16 3.99
N PHE A 247 0.45 -5.80 4.69
CA PHE A 247 0.40 -5.94 6.14
C PHE A 247 0.60 -4.60 6.87
N ILE A 248 1.55 -3.77 6.40
CA ILE A 248 1.79 -2.42 6.96
C ILE A 248 0.53 -1.55 6.90
N LEU A 249 -0.30 -1.70 5.86
CA LEU A 249 -1.54 -0.93 5.69
C LEU A 249 -2.76 -1.58 6.37
N ALA A 250 -2.68 -2.86 6.74
CA ALA A 250 -3.82 -3.62 7.25
C ALA A 250 -4.40 -3.03 8.54
N ASP A 251 -3.52 -2.60 9.46
CA ASP A 251 -3.94 -2.05 10.75
C ASP A 251 -4.67 -0.71 10.56
N PHE A 252 -4.13 0.18 9.73
CA PHE A 252 -4.81 1.42 9.35
C PHE A 252 -6.18 1.14 8.73
N CYS A 253 -6.27 0.21 7.76
CA CYS A 253 -7.53 -0.16 7.11
C CYS A 253 -8.57 -0.70 8.12
N TYR A 254 -8.13 -1.49 9.11
CA TYR A 254 -9.00 -1.97 10.18
C TYR A 254 -9.60 -0.82 11.00
N TYR A 255 -8.77 0.14 11.44
CA TYR A 255 -9.26 1.30 12.20
C TYR A 255 -10.14 2.22 11.36
N TYR A 256 -9.84 2.38 10.08
CA TYR A 256 -10.67 3.12 9.13
C TYR A 256 -12.08 2.53 9.01
N ILE A 257 -12.19 1.23 8.74
CA ILE A 257 -13.47 0.53 8.64
C ILE A 257 -14.23 0.60 9.98
N LYS A 258 -13.53 0.45 11.10
CA LYS A 258 -14.12 0.56 12.43
C LYS A 258 -14.71 1.95 12.69
N SER A 259 -14.03 3.01 12.26
CA SER A 259 -14.52 4.40 12.36
C SER A 259 -15.79 4.60 11.53
N LEU A 260 -15.79 4.14 10.27
CA LEU A 260 -16.94 4.22 9.37
C LEU A 260 -18.17 3.49 9.92
N VAL A 261 -18.01 2.24 10.35
CA VAL A 261 -19.10 1.44 10.92
C VAL A 261 -19.61 2.03 12.23
N GLY A 262 -18.72 2.67 12.99
CA GLY A 262 -19.08 3.40 14.21
C GLY A 262 -19.75 4.75 13.98
N GLY A 263 -19.90 5.20 12.73
CA GLY A 263 -20.44 6.53 12.39
C GLY A 263 -19.55 7.70 12.81
N GLN A 264 -18.26 7.44 13.06
CA GLN A 264 -17.31 8.49 13.43
C GLN A 264 -16.81 9.20 12.17
N LEU A 265 -17.14 10.49 12.05
CA LEU A 265 -16.73 11.35 10.93
C LEU A 265 -15.21 11.61 10.91
N VAL A 266 -14.55 11.45 12.06
CA VAL A 266 -13.12 11.73 12.26
C VAL A 266 -12.44 10.48 12.79
N LEU A 267 -11.47 9.97 12.03
CA LEU A 267 -10.68 8.82 12.44
C LEU A 267 -9.69 9.23 13.53
N ARG A 268 -9.75 8.54 14.67
CA ARG A 268 -8.79 8.67 15.77
C ARG A 268 -8.00 7.39 15.94
N LEU A 269 -6.68 7.48 15.83
CA LEU A 269 -5.80 6.32 16.01
C LEU A 269 -5.44 6.17 17.51
N PRO A 270 -5.47 4.95 18.07
CA PRO A 270 -4.97 4.70 19.42
C PRO A 270 -3.45 4.93 19.49
N SER A 271 -2.94 5.19 20.69
CA SER A 271 -1.49 5.31 20.90
C SER A 271 -0.82 3.92 20.78
N GLY A 272 0.23 3.79 19.97
CA GLY A 272 1.05 2.57 19.86
C GLY A 272 0.62 1.55 18.78
N VAL A 273 -0.05 2.02 17.73
CA VAL A 273 -0.64 1.19 16.66
C VAL A 273 0.19 1.39 15.37
N VAL A 274 1.08 0.44 15.03
CA VAL A 274 1.84 0.31 13.75
C VAL A 274 1.67 -1.12 13.26
#